data_AF-A0A2N0VXF0-F1
#
_entry.id   AF-A0A2N0VXF0-F1
#
_cell.length_a   1.000
_cell.length_b   1.000
_cell.length_c   1.000
_cell.angle_alpha   90.00
_cell.angle_beta   90.00
_cell.angle_gamma   90.00
#
_symmetry.space_group_name_H-M   'P 1'
#
loop_
_entity.id
_entity.type
_entity.pdbx_description
1 polymer ?
#
loop_
_entity_poly.entity_id
_entity_poly.type
_entity_poly.pdbx_seq_one_letter_code
_entity_poly.pdbx_strand_id
1 'polypeptide(L)'
;MKIKFSFRKNAISILYLVTIFTINSALAESDSCQKLQNTAKVTTINGQTDIPRDTYVFANKNRVMFYNAPNELCKINDIFVVNGDLLYAYKKFLTYTYVSYPTIKGQYVFGWVNSDDIDAFSPEKAVRNKKRLFITDFIVMNDSNWFGLGSNYEILGVKENEISSSFIGDFPNNVGGLDKFYAHEYTNFSIIESNVGYDKRLWTMDDSNIISSITLKTPNYKTIRNIKVGDSANDIRSAYNLLPDKENSNKIGYLFSEMSLVFNLNKEKITSIEMSFITDN
;
A
#
# COMPACT_ATOMS: atom_id res chain seq x y z
N MET A 1 84.02 29.95 43.57
CA MET A 1 84.31 29.80 42.13
C MET A 1 82.99 29.59 41.40
N LYS A 2 82.64 30.52 40.49
CA LYS A 2 81.77 30.46 39.28
C LYS A 2 80.53 29.53 39.31
N ILE A 3 79.30 29.87 38.91
CA ILE A 3 78.67 30.97 38.16
C ILE A 3 77.13 30.79 38.38
N LYS A 4 76.37 31.90 38.44
CA LYS A 4 74.91 31.95 38.28
C LYS A 4 74.49 31.54 36.86
N PHE A 5 73.43 30.76 36.69
CA PHE A 5 72.55 30.92 35.53
C PHE A 5 71.08 30.92 35.94
N SER A 6 70.44 32.05 35.64
CA SER A 6 69.00 32.24 35.67
C SER A 6 68.47 31.83 34.29
N PHE A 7 67.33 31.16 34.24
CA PHE A 7 66.48 31.16 33.05
C PHE A 7 65.08 31.65 33.41
N ARG A 8 64.69 32.73 32.73
CA ARG A 8 63.34 33.32 32.71
C ARG A 8 62.42 32.50 31.81
N LYS A 9 61.14 32.48 32.22
CA LYS A 9 59.88 32.37 31.47
C LYS A 9 59.93 31.79 30.05
N ASN A 10 59.09 30.77 29.81
CA ASN A 10 58.17 30.78 28.67
C ASN A 10 56.90 29.99 29.01
N ALA A 11 55.76 30.63 28.78
CA ALA A 11 54.45 30.02 28.79
C ALA A 11 54.36 29.02 27.65
N ILE A 12 53.93 27.79 27.93
CA ILE A 12 53.35 26.89 26.92
C ILE A 12 52.08 26.32 27.54
N SER A 13 50.97 26.87 27.07
CA SER A 13 49.62 26.33 27.21
C SER A 13 49.62 24.92 26.59
N ILE A 14 49.47 23.87 27.40
CA ILE A 14 49.21 22.53 26.88
C ILE A 14 47.70 22.43 26.68
N LEU A 15 47.34 22.75 25.44
CA LEU A 15 46.00 22.72 24.90
C LEU A 15 45.88 21.46 24.03
N TYR A 16 44.84 20.66 24.31
CA TYR A 16 44.18 19.62 23.51
C TYR A 16 44.98 18.41 22.97
N LEU A 17 44.46 17.21 23.27
CA LEU A 17 43.95 16.28 22.25
C LEU A 17 43.14 15.15 22.91
N VAL A 18 41.90 15.47 23.33
CA VAL A 18 40.86 14.44 23.39
C VAL A 18 40.36 14.31 21.97
N THR A 19 40.86 13.31 21.26
CA THR A 19 40.42 12.98 19.91
C THR A 19 38.95 12.59 19.95
N ILE A 20 38.15 13.41 19.27
CA ILE A 20 36.75 13.19 18.96
C ILE A 20 36.64 11.86 18.21
N PHE A 21 36.04 10.85 18.85
CA PHE A 21 35.69 9.57 18.24
C PHE A 21 34.17 9.41 18.20
N THR A 22 33.44 10.36 17.61
CA THR A 22 31.98 10.27 17.54
C THR A 22 31.37 10.95 16.32
N ILE A 23 31.83 10.68 15.09
CA ILE A 23 31.00 10.97 13.90
C ILE A 23 31.38 10.01 12.75
N ASN A 24 30.97 8.74 12.81
CA ASN A 24 31.01 7.86 11.63
C ASN A 24 29.97 6.72 11.62
N SER A 25 29.14 6.56 12.66
CA SER A 25 28.13 5.49 12.69
C SER A 25 26.98 5.71 11.71
N ALA A 26 26.52 6.96 11.53
CA ALA A 26 25.36 7.24 10.69
C ALA A 26 25.55 6.89 9.20
N LEU A 27 26.75 7.07 8.65
CA LEU A 27 27.04 6.78 7.23
C LEU A 27 27.19 5.27 6.98
N ALA A 28 27.77 4.53 7.92
CA ALA A 28 27.90 3.08 7.84
C ALA A 28 26.56 2.36 7.98
N GLU A 29 25.67 2.87 8.85
CA GLU A 29 24.30 2.35 9.01
C GLU A 29 23.47 2.58 7.73
N SER A 30 23.51 3.78 7.14
CA SER A 30 22.78 4.06 5.89
C SER A 30 23.21 3.18 4.71
N ASP A 31 24.53 2.92 4.58
CA ASP A 31 25.08 2.04 3.54
C ASP A 31 24.65 0.57 3.76
N SER A 32 24.58 0.13 5.02
CA SER A 32 24.11 -1.22 5.36
C SER A 32 22.63 -1.44 5.04
N CYS A 33 21.77 -0.45 5.36
CA CYS A 33 20.34 -0.53 5.07
C CYS A 33 20.07 -0.51 3.57
N GLN A 34 20.79 0.31 2.80
CA GLN A 34 20.63 0.35 1.35
C GLN A 34 21.04 -0.98 0.69
N LYS A 35 22.16 -1.57 1.12
CA LYS A 35 22.58 -2.90 0.65
C LYS A 35 21.54 -3.96 0.96
N LEU A 36 21.04 -4.00 2.19
CA LEU A 36 20.01 -4.95 2.60
C LEU A 36 18.71 -4.76 1.82
N GLN A 37 18.28 -3.52 1.59
CA GLN A 37 17.12 -3.19 0.77
C GLN A 37 17.28 -3.71 -0.67
N ASN A 38 18.45 -3.51 -1.27
CA ASN A 38 18.74 -4.01 -2.62
C ASN A 38 18.72 -5.54 -2.67
N THR A 39 19.29 -6.22 -1.66
CA THR A 39 19.20 -7.68 -1.53
C THR A 39 17.76 -8.12 -1.39
N ALA A 40 16.98 -7.51 -0.50
CA ALA A 40 15.60 -7.89 -0.25
C ALA A 40 14.70 -7.69 -1.49
N LYS A 41 14.99 -6.68 -2.32
CA LYS A 41 14.27 -6.43 -3.57
C LYS A 41 14.42 -7.58 -4.58
N VAL A 42 15.63 -8.11 -4.76
CA VAL A 42 15.93 -9.09 -5.83
C VAL A 42 15.90 -10.55 -5.37
N THR A 43 15.93 -10.79 -4.06
CA THR A 43 15.92 -12.15 -3.52
C THR A 43 14.56 -12.80 -3.72
N THR A 44 14.55 -14.07 -4.09
CA THR A 44 13.38 -14.96 -4.08
C THR A 44 13.60 -16.07 -3.05
N ILE A 45 12.59 -16.42 -2.25
CA ILE A 45 12.68 -17.55 -1.32
C ILE A 45 12.31 -18.82 -2.11
N ASN A 46 13.24 -19.78 -2.18
CA ASN A 46 13.07 -21.06 -2.87
C ASN A 46 12.70 -20.94 -4.36
N GLY A 47 13.10 -19.85 -5.03
CA GLY A 47 12.76 -19.61 -6.44
C GLY A 47 11.29 -19.30 -6.69
N GLN A 48 10.50 -19.05 -5.63
CA GLN A 48 9.12 -18.58 -5.73
C GLN A 48 9.06 -17.06 -5.54
N THR A 49 8.03 -16.45 -6.12
CA THR A 49 7.72 -15.04 -5.88
C THR A 49 7.32 -14.90 -4.40
N ASP A 50 8.03 -14.09 -3.62
CA ASP A 50 7.75 -13.89 -2.18
C ASP A 50 6.51 -13.03 -1.94
N ILE A 51 5.52 -13.16 -2.80
CA ILE A 51 4.29 -12.38 -2.78
C ILE A 51 3.39 -12.96 -1.69
N PRO A 52 2.96 -12.15 -0.70
CA PRO A 52 1.98 -12.58 0.29
C PRO A 52 0.71 -13.09 -0.38
N ARG A 53 0.17 -14.20 0.14
CA ARG A 53 -1.16 -14.68 -0.25
C ARG A 53 -2.23 -13.62 0.02
N ASP A 54 -2.15 -13.01 1.20
CA ASP A 54 -3.09 -11.97 1.63
C ASP A 54 -2.53 -10.60 1.27
N THR A 55 -3.15 -9.97 0.26
CA THR A 55 -2.80 -8.60 -0.13
C THR A 55 -3.14 -7.59 0.96
N TYR A 56 -4.21 -7.82 1.71
CA TYR A 56 -4.64 -6.91 2.77
C TYR A 56 -4.26 -7.44 4.14
N VAL A 57 -3.62 -6.59 4.95
CA VAL A 57 -3.19 -6.94 6.31
C VAL A 57 -3.52 -5.81 7.28
N PHE A 58 -3.89 -6.16 8.51
CA PHE A 58 -4.14 -5.21 9.57
C PHE A 58 -2.92 -5.07 10.47
N ALA A 59 -2.60 -3.85 10.86
CA ALA A 59 -1.71 -3.60 12.00
C ALA A 59 -2.32 -4.19 13.28
N ASN A 60 -1.60 -5.10 13.96
CA ASN A 60 -2.11 -5.81 15.14
C ASN A 60 -1.55 -5.25 16.47
N LYS A 61 -0.60 -4.30 16.43
CA LYS A 61 -0.05 -3.60 17.61
C LYS A 61 -0.49 -2.14 17.70
N ASN A 62 -0.36 -1.55 18.88
CA ASN A 62 -0.59 -0.11 19.10
C ASN A 62 0.26 0.78 18.18
N ARG A 63 1.49 0.34 17.86
CA ARG A 63 2.37 0.96 16.88
C ARG A 63 3.10 -0.14 16.12
N VAL A 64 2.94 -0.15 14.81
CA VAL A 64 3.71 -0.97 13.89
C VAL A 64 4.66 -0.04 13.15
N MET A 65 5.96 -0.17 13.44
CA MET A 65 6.98 0.74 12.93
C MET A 65 7.34 0.39 11.48
N PHE A 66 7.64 1.41 10.68
CA PHE A 66 8.16 1.22 9.33
C PHE A 66 9.69 1.24 9.33
N TYR A 67 10.28 0.45 8.43
CA TYR A 67 11.72 0.32 8.24
C TYR A 67 12.08 0.51 6.75
N ASN A 68 13.20 1.18 6.45
CA ASN A 68 13.69 1.37 5.07
C ASN A 68 14.26 0.07 4.45
N ALA A 69 14.62 -0.90 5.29
CA ALA A 69 15.09 -2.23 4.93
C ALA A 69 14.62 -3.22 6.02
N PRO A 70 14.57 -4.54 5.77
CA PRO A 70 14.05 -5.54 6.72
C PRO A 70 15.02 -5.82 7.88
N ASN A 71 15.25 -4.80 8.73
CA ASN A 71 16.12 -4.86 9.89
C ASN A 71 15.75 -3.76 10.90
N GLU A 72 15.81 -4.08 12.20
CA GLU A 72 15.52 -3.15 13.29
C GLU A 72 16.35 -1.85 13.26
N LEU A 73 17.61 -1.92 12.82
CA LEU A 73 18.50 -0.75 12.70
C LEU A 73 18.07 0.21 11.58
N CYS A 74 17.27 -0.27 10.63
CA CYS A 74 16.80 0.51 9.48
C CYS A 74 15.44 1.20 9.73
N LYS A 75 15.08 1.38 11.01
CA LYS A 75 13.83 1.98 11.45
C LYS A 75 13.68 3.41 10.95
N ILE A 76 12.50 3.75 10.45
CA ILE A 76 12.15 5.12 10.08
C ILE A 76 11.53 5.79 11.31
N ASN A 77 12.17 6.87 11.77
CA ASN A 77 11.69 7.60 12.93
C ASN A 77 10.31 8.21 12.66
N ASP A 78 9.43 8.12 13.66
CA ASP A 78 8.08 8.71 13.66
C ASP A 78 7.12 8.23 12.56
N ILE A 79 7.48 7.20 11.79
CA ILE A 79 6.59 6.55 10.84
C ILE A 79 6.11 5.21 11.41
N PHE A 80 4.81 5.17 11.71
CA PHE A 80 4.12 3.97 12.17
C PHE A 80 2.65 4.05 11.80
N VAL A 81 2.02 2.87 11.73
CA VAL A 81 0.57 2.72 11.70
C VAL A 81 0.09 2.20 13.06
N VAL A 82 -1.19 2.37 13.35
CA VAL A 82 -1.79 1.97 14.63
C VAL A 82 -2.71 0.77 14.45
N ASN A 83 -3.05 0.12 15.57
CA ASN A 83 -3.91 -1.06 15.57
C ASN A 83 -5.19 -0.83 14.75
N GLY A 84 -5.48 -1.76 13.83
CA GLY A 84 -6.64 -1.73 12.95
C GLY A 84 -6.45 -0.95 11.64
N ASP A 85 -5.33 -0.25 11.44
CA ASP A 85 -4.99 0.29 10.13
C ASP A 85 -4.81 -0.85 9.12
N LEU A 86 -5.41 -0.70 7.93
CA LEU A 86 -5.30 -1.64 6.82
C LEU A 86 -4.16 -1.22 5.89
N LEU A 87 -3.31 -2.18 5.52
CA LEU A 87 -2.17 -2.00 4.62
C LEU A 87 -2.27 -2.93 3.43
N TYR A 88 -1.58 -2.55 2.35
CA TYR A 88 -1.28 -3.46 1.25
C TYR A 88 0.05 -4.16 1.51
N ALA A 89 0.07 -5.49 1.46
CA ALA A 89 1.27 -6.31 1.57
C ALA A 89 1.73 -6.78 0.19
N TYR A 90 3.03 -6.64 -0.09
CA TYR A 90 3.57 -6.87 -1.43
C TYR A 90 4.65 -7.93 -1.48
N LYS A 91 5.61 -7.92 -0.54
CA LYS A 91 6.75 -8.85 -0.58
C LYS A 91 7.16 -9.29 0.81
N LYS A 92 7.49 -10.56 0.99
CA LYS A 92 8.08 -11.09 2.21
C LYS A 92 9.59 -11.23 2.07
N PHE A 93 10.31 -10.94 3.15
CA PHE A 93 11.73 -11.21 3.25
C PHE A 93 12.07 -11.49 4.71
N LEU A 94 12.48 -12.72 5.00
CA LEU A 94 12.68 -13.20 6.37
C LEU A 94 11.41 -12.94 7.24
N THR A 95 11.57 -12.28 8.38
CA THR A 95 10.50 -11.92 9.32
C THR A 95 9.87 -10.56 9.03
N TYR A 96 10.07 -10.00 7.84
CA TYR A 96 9.53 -8.71 7.46
C TYR A 96 8.64 -8.83 6.22
N THR A 97 7.66 -7.94 6.14
CA THR A 97 6.81 -7.77 4.96
C THR A 97 6.89 -6.33 4.49
N TYR A 98 7.17 -6.15 3.21
CA TYR A 98 7.12 -4.86 2.54
C TYR A 98 5.66 -4.51 2.25
N VAL A 99 5.25 -3.34 2.71
CA VAL A 99 3.87 -2.88 2.71
C VAL A 99 3.76 -1.45 2.19
N SER A 100 2.55 -1.04 1.83
CA SER A 100 2.19 0.36 1.73
C SER A 100 0.95 0.72 2.54
N TYR A 101 0.89 2.00 2.91
CA TYR A 101 -0.23 2.62 3.58
C TYR A 101 -0.56 3.98 2.94
N PRO A 102 -1.76 4.15 2.35
CA PRO A 102 -2.24 5.46 1.91
C PRO A 102 -2.66 6.28 3.14
N THR A 103 -1.92 7.36 3.38
CA THR A 103 -2.21 8.30 4.47
C THR A 103 -3.52 9.05 4.22
N ILE A 104 -4.04 9.68 5.27
CA ILE A 104 -5.21 10.56 5.18
C ILE A 104 -5.02 11.74 4.22
N LYS A 105 -3.77 12.08 3.87
CA LYS A 105 -3.43 13.13 2.90
C LYS A 105 -3.38 12.62 1.47
N GLY A 106 -3.67 11.34 1.26
CA GLY A 106 -3.61 10.68 -0.05
C GLY A 106 -2.21 10.28 -0.51
N GLN A 107 -1.18 10.43 0.33
CA GLN A 107 0.19 10.00 0.02
C GLN A 107 0.41 8.57 0.48
N TYR A 108 1.09 7.76 -0.32
CA TYR A 108 1.52 6.42 0.09
C TYR A 108 2.82 6.49 0.89
N VAL A 109 2.83 5.80 2.03
CA VAL A 109 4.04 5.45 2.78
C VAL A 109 4.39 4.01 2.45
N PHE A 110 5.61 3.76 2.02
CA PHE A 110 6.13 2.44 1.75
C PHE A 110 7.23 2.09 2.75
N GLY A 111 7.34 0.81 3.10
CA GLY A 111 8.42 0.31 3.93
C GLY A 111 8.20 -1.11 4.38
N TRP A 112 9.18 -1.64 5.11
CA TRP A 112 9.08 -2.94 5.76
C TRP A 112 8.41 -2.78 7.12
N VAL A 113 7.64 -3.79 7.50
CA VAL A 113 7.12 -3.98 8.87
C VAL A 113 7.46 -5.39 9.33
N ASN A 114 7.55 -5.61 10.63
CA ASN A 114 7.70 -6.96 11.16
C ASN A 114 6.44 -7.78 10.84
N SER A 115 6.61 -8.98 10.30
CA SER A 115 5.49 -9.84 9.91
C SER A 115 4.62 -10.29 11.10
N ASP A 116 5.17 -10.33 12.31
CA ASP A 116 4.41 -10.65 13.52
C ASP A 116 3.53 -9.47 14.01
N ASP A 117 3.75 -8.27 13.46
CA ASP A 117 3.04 -7.05 13.81
C ASP A 117 1.80 -6.79 12.92
N ILE A 118 1.53 -7.71 11.99
CA ILE A 118 0.42 -7.64 11.05
C ILE A 118 -0.36 -8.96 10.98
N ASP A 119 -1.68 -8.87 10.86
CA ASP A 119 -2.57 -10.01 10.68
C ASP A 119 -3.22 -9.98 9.30
N ALA A 120 -3.55 -11.15 8.75
CA ALA A 120 -4.36 -11.23 7.53
C ALA A 120 -5.72 -10.52 7.70
N PHE A 121 -6.16 -9.81 6.67
CA PHE A 121 -7.46 -9.16 6.67
C PHE A 121 -8.62 -10.16 6.77
N SER A 122 -9.63 -9.80 7.55
CA SER A 122 -10.94 -10.44 7.54
C SER A 122 -12.02 -9.35 7.56
N PRO A 123 -13.02 -9.40 6.67
CA PRO A 123 -14.14 -8.46 6.68
C PRO A 123 -14.86 -8.37 8.03
N GLU A 124 -14.89 -9.45 8.80
CA GLU A 124 -15.53 -9.50 10.13
C GLU A 124 -14.82 -8.59 11.15
N LYS A 125 -13.51 -8.39 10.98
CA LYS A 125 -12.67 -7.54 11.84
C LYS A 125 -12.59 -6.09 11.35
N ALA A 126 -13.15 -5.78 10.17
CA ALA A 126 -13.05 -4.46 9.58
C ALA A 126 -13.88 -3.44 10.39
N VAL A 127 -13.19 -2.52 11.08
CA VAL A 127 -13.83 -1.42 11.80
C VAL A 127 -14.42 -0.43 10.79
N ARG A 128 -15.74 -0.29 10.79
CA ARG A 128 -16.46 0.63 9.90
C ARG A 128 -16.38 2.07 10.41
N ASN A 129 -15.28 2.75 10.14
CA ASN A 129 -15.20 4.19 10.36
C ASN A 129 -16.00 4.94 9.27
N LYS A 130 -17.17 5.47 9.64
CA LYS A 130 -18.04 6.15 8.68
C LYS A 130 -17.54 7.53 8.24
N LYS A 131 -16.63 8.16 8.99
CA LYS A 131 -16.28 9.59 8.82
C LYS A 131 -15.25 9.87 7.72
N ARG A 132 -14.55 8.84 7.23
CA ARG A 132 -13.49 8.96 6.22
C ARG A 132 -13.52 7.74 5.31
N LEU A 133 -12.99 7.89 4.10
CA LEU A 133 -12.71 6.77 3.21
C LEU A 133 -11.39 6.11 3.61
N PHE A 134 -11.34 4.80 3.46
CA PHE A 134 -10.15 3.98 3.66
C PHE A 134 -10.03 2.93 2.55
N ILE A 135 -8.90 2.21 2.51
CA ILE A 135 -8.69 1.07 1.60
C ILE A 135 -9.87 0.10 1.60
N THR A 136 -10.47 -0.14 2.77
CA THR A 136 -11.63 -1.04 2.93
C THR A 136 -12.84 -0.65 2.07
N ASP A 137 -13.00 0.63 1.74
CA ASP A 137 -14.12 1.10 0.90
C ASP A 137 -14.00 0.66 -0.57
N PHE A 138 -12.81 0.19 -0.96
CA PHE A 138 -12.50 -0.35 -2.29
C PHE A 138 -12.46 -1.89 -2.31
N ILE A 139 -13.09 -2.51 -1.30
CA ILE A 139 -13.33 -3.95 -1.21
C ILE A 139 -14.80 -4.23 -1.48
N VAL A 140 -15.06 -5.23 -2.30
CA VAL A 140 -16.39 -5.76 -2.61
C VAL A 140 -16.57 -7.12 -1.95
N MET A 141 -17.80 -7.41 -1.52
CA MET A 141 -18.13 -8.62 -0.78
C MET A 141 -19.38 -9.28 -1.34
N ASN A 142 -19.38 -10.62 -1.34
CA ASN A 142 -20.52 -11.49 -1.53
C ASN A 142 -20.43 -12.59 -0.46
N ASP A 143 -21.22 -12.44 0.60
CA ASP A 143 -21.12 -13.22 1.83
C ASP A 143 -19.68 -13.28 2.38
N SER A 144 -19.08 -14.47 2.43
CA SER A 144 -17.69 -14.67 2.88
C SER A 144 -16.64 -14.48 1.78
N ASN A 145 -17.05 -14.32 0.52
CA ASN A 145 -16.14 -14.07 -0.59
C ASN A 145 -15.94 -12.56 -0.74
N TRP A 146 -14.69 -12.13 -0.88
CA TRP A 146 -14.36 -10.72 -1.02
C TRP A 146 -13.07 -10.55 -1.83
N PHE A 147 -12.96 -9.42 -2.49
CA PHE A 147 -11.76 -8.96 -3.19
C PHE A 147 -11.84 -7.43 -3.34
N GLY A 148 -10.77 -6.77 -3.71
CA GLY A 148 -10.76 -5.32 -3.86
C GLY A 148 -9.63 -4.82 -4.74
N LEU A 149 -9.44 -3.50 -4.84
CA LEU A 149 -8.32 -2.94 -5.60
C LEU A 149 -6.96 -3.33 -5.01
N GLY A 150 -5.99 -3.68 -5.85
CA GLY A 150 -4.62 -4.06 -5.45
C GLY A 150 -4.43 -5.54 -5.13
N SER A 151 -5.54 -6.25 -4.92
CA SER A 151 -5.65 -7.69 -4.86
C SER A 151 -4.83 -8.44 -5.91
N ASN A 152 -4.06 -9.46 -5.54
CA ASN A 152 -3.37 -10.32 -6.52
C ASN A 152 -4.38 -11.17 -7.29
N TYR A 153 -4.44 -11.01 -8.61
CA TYR A 153 -5.42 -11.67 -9.48
C TYR A 153 -5.29 -13.20 -9.48
N GLU A 154 -4.05 -13.71 -9.59
CA GLU A 154 -3.76 -15.15 -9.66
C GLU A 154 -4.07 -15.87 -8.34
N ILE A 155 -3.87 -15.19 -7.21
CA ILE A 155 -4.01 -15.78 -5.87
C ILE A 155 -5.47 -15.72 -5.38
N LEU A 156 -6.20 -14.66 -5.71
CA LEU A 156 -7.55 -14.47 -5.17
C LEU A 156 -8.58 -15.46 -5.69
N GLY A 157 -8.24 -16.20 -6.75
CA GLY A 157 -9.03 -17.32 -7.24
C GLY A 157 -10.50 -16.94 -7.28
N VAL A 158 -10.82 -15.90 -8.07
CA VAL A 158 -12.19 -15.43 -8.27
C VAL A 158 -13.08 -16.65 -8.47
N LYS A 159 -13.92 -16.96 -7.47
CA LYS A 159 -14.67 -18.22 -7.42
C LYS A 159 -15.87 -18.23 -8.37
N GLU A 160 -16.02 -17.17 -9.16
CA GLU A 160 -17.02 -17.09 -10.22
C GLU A 160 -16.44 -17.59 -11.53
N ASN A 161 -17.30 -18.21 -12.35
CA ASN A 161 -16.90 -18.64 -13.69
C ASN A 161 -16.67 -17.41 -14.57
N GLU A 162 -15.46 -17.30 -15.09
CA GLU A 162 -15.10 -16.28 -16.07
C GLU A 162 -15.86 -16.53 -17.38
N ILE A 163 -16.51 -15.49 -17.90
CA ILE A 163 -17.23 -15.50 -19.17
C ILE A 163 -16.25 -15.27 -20.33
N SER A 164 -15.37 -14.29 -20.16
CA SER A 164 -14.35 -13.96 -21.16
C SER A 164 -13.18 -13.20 -20.55
N SER A 165 -12.00 -13.40 -21.12
CA SER A 165 -10.80 -12.61 -20.88
C SER A 165 -10.31 -11.98 -22.17
N SER A 166 -9.80 -10.75 -22.12
CA SER A 166 -9.18 -10.09 -23.27
C SER A 166 -8.03 -9.17 -22.86
N PHE A 167 -6.98 -9.10 -23.69
CA PHE A 167 -5.95 -8.07 -23.57
C PHE A 167 -6.51 -6.74 -24.08
N ILE A 168 -6.44 -5.70 -23.25
CA ILE A 168 -6.97 -4.35 -23.56
C ILE A 168 -5.88 -3.48 -24.18
N GLY A 169 -4.63 -3.65 -23.74
CA GLY A 169 -3.49 -2.89 -24.27
C GLY A 169 -2.34 -2.74 -23.28
N ASP A 170 -1.27 -2.17 -23.80
CA ASP A 170 -0.05 -1.80 -23.09
C ASP A 170 0.20 -0.30 -23.21
N PHE A 171 0.58 0.31 -22.09
CA PHE A 171 0.82 1.75 -22.00
C PHE A 171 2.20 2.02 -21.41
N PRO A 172 2.98 2.96 -21.97
CA PRO A 172 4.26 3.36 -21.39
C PRO A 172 4.10 3.80 -19.94
N ASN A 173 5.02 3.38 -19.09
CA ASN A 173 5.03 3.76 -17.68
C ASN A 173 6.25 4.61 -17.30
N ASN A 174 6.19 5.19 -16.11
CA ASN A 174 7.18 6.16 -15.63
C ASN A 174 8.56 5.55 -15.31
N VAL A 175 8.70 4.23 -15.36
CA VAL A 175 9.98 3.52 -15.12
C VAL A 175 10.60 2.96 -16.40
N GLY A 176 10.09 3.37 -17.58
CA GLY A 176 10.63 2.99 -18.89
C GLY A 176 10.18 1.61 -19.38
N GLY A 177 9.13 1.04 -18.79
CA GLY A 177 8.49 -0.20 -19.22
C GLY A 177 7.06 0.02 -19.71
N LEU A 178 6.28 -1.07 -19.73
CA LEU A 178 4.88 -1.06 -20.14
C LEU A 178 3.98 -1.59 -19.03
N ASP A 179 2.91 -0.84 -18.74
CA ASP A 179 1.79 -1.31 -17.96
C ASP A 179 0.81 -2.03 -18.89
N LYS A 180 0.58 -3.32 -18.62
CA LYS A 180 -0.31 -4.21 -19.39
C LYS A 180 -1.66 -4.27 -18.70
N PHE A 181 -2.73 -4.35 -19.47
CA PHE A 181 -4.10 -4.42 -18.96
C PHE A 181 -4.88 -5.53 -19.62
N TYR A 182 -5.56 -6.35 -18.82
CA TYR A 182 -6.45 -7.40 -19.31
C TYR A 182 -7.83 -7.24 -18.66
N ALA A 183 -8.88 -7.33 -19.46
CA ALA A 183 -10.26 -7.32 -19.01
C ALA A 183 -10.70 -8.75 -18.69
N HIS A 184 -11.43 -8.90 -17.59
CA HIS A 184 -12.08 -10.15 -17.23
C HIS A 184 -13.55 -9.88 -16.94
N GLU A 185 -14.41 -10.65 -17.60
CA GLU A 185 -15.86 -10.49 -17.54
C GLU A 185 -16.47 -11.66 -16.78
N TYR A 186 -17.29 -11.34 -15.78
CA TYR A 186 -18.07 -12.29 -15.00
C TYR A 186 -19.55 -11.90 -15.05
N THR A 187 -20.43 -12.77 -14.55
CA THR A 187 -21.87 -12.51 -14.51
C THR A 187 -22.20 -11.29 -13.66
N ASN A 188 -21.57 -11.16 -12.50
CA ASN A 188 -21.93 -10.16 -11.50
C ASN A 188 -21.08 -8.89 -11.54
N PHE A 189 -19.89 -8.98 -12.14
CA PHE A 189 -18.93 -7.90 -12.20
C PHE A 189 -17.99 -8.06 -13.40
N SER A 190 -17.15 -7.06 -13.63
CA SER A 190 -15.92 -7.20 -14.41
C SER A 190 -14.75 -6.62 -13.62
N ILE A 191 -13.55 -7.06 -13.95
CA ILE A 191 -12.31 -6.52 -13.40
C ILE A 191 -11.33 -6.22 -14.52
N ILE A 192 -10.40 -5.30 -14.24
CA ILE A 192 -9.20 -5.14 -15.04
C ILE A 192 -8.03 -5.58 -14.17
N GLU A 193 -7.23 -6.51 -14.68
CA GLU A 193 -5.93 -6.82 -14.09
C GLU A 193 -4.83 -5.95 -14.73
N SER A 194 -3.80 -5.61 -13.96
CA SER A 194 -2.63 -4.91 -14.48
C SER A 194 -1.39 -5.11 -13.62
N ASN A 195 -0.22 -4.99 -14.25
CA ASN A 195 1.06 -4.87 -13.56
C ASN A 195 1.38 -3.43 -13.10
N VAL A 196 0.47 -2.46 -13.25
CA VAL A 196 0.69 -1.04 -12.90
C VAL A 196 1.37 -0.87 -11.54
N GLY A 197 2.48 -0.12 -11.49
CA GLY A 197 3.23 0.13 -10.25
C GLY A 197 3.95 -1.09 -9.66
N TYR A 198 4.30 -2.09 -10.48
CA TYR A 198 5.06 -3.27 -10.05
C TYR A 198 6.37 -2.89 -9.33
N ASP A 199 7.05 -1.84 -9.80
CA ASP A 199 8.30 -1.35 -9.24
C ASP A 199 8.14 -0.84 -7.81
N LYS A 200 7.04 -0.11 -7.53
CA LYS A 200 6.68 0.40 -6.20
C LYS A 200 6.42 -0.74 -5.21
N ARG A 201 5.98 -1.91 -5.69
CA ARG A 201 5.71 -3.13 -4.91
C ARG A 201 6.95 -3.98 -4.63
N LEU A 202 8.13 -3.58 -5.14
CA LEU A 202 9.33 -4.41 -5.21
C LEU A 202 9.11 -5.69 -6.03
N TRP A 203 8.23 -5.60 -7.01
CA TRP A 203 7.99 -6.64 -8.01
C TRP A 203 8.72 -6.29 -9.30
N THR A 204 8.72 -7.25 -10.21
CA THR A 204 9.19 -7.18 -11.58
C THR A 204 7.99 -7.21 -12.52
N MET A 205 8.23 -6.95 -13.82
CA MET A 205 7.16 -6.99 -14.81
C MET A 205 6.60 -8.41 -15.07
N ASP A 206 7.32 -9.43 -14.59
CA ASP A 206 6.97 -10.85 -14.76
C ASP A 206 6.31 -11.44 -13.50
N ASP A 207 6.21 -10.67 -12.42
CA ASP A 207 5.43 -11.04 -11.23
C ASP A 207 3.93 -10.91 -11.49
N SER A 208 3.12 -11.46 -10.60
CA SER A 208 1.65 -11.47 -10.72
C SER A 208 1.05 -10.07 -10.89
N ASN A 209 -0.07 -10.01 -11.62
CA ASN A 209 -0.87 -8.80 -11.75
C ASN A 209 -1.76 -8.54 -10.53
N ILE A 210 -2.19 -7.28 -10.39
CA ILE A 210 -3.19 -6.86 -9.42
C ILE A 210 -4.51 -6.52 -10.10
N ILE A 211 -5.61 -6.59 -9.36
CA ILE A 211 -6.89 -6.00 -9.74
C ILE A 211 -6.75 -4.48 -9.68
N SER A 212 -6.75 -3.82 -10.83
CA SER A 212 -6.62 -2.36 -10.96
C SER A 212 -7.96 -1.64 -11.11
N SER A 213 -9.00 -2.36 -11.54
CA SER A 213 -10.36 -1.87 -11.65
C SER A 213 -11.39 -2.96 -11.35
N ILE A 214 -12.54 -2.57 -10.81
CA ILE A 214 -13.69 -3.42 -10.51
C ILE A 214 -14.96 -2.67 -10.94
N THR A 215 -15.84 -3.34 -11.67
CA THR A 215 -17.17 -2.83 -12.03
C THR A 215 -18.24 -3.82 -11.59
N LEU A 216 -19.04 -3.48 -10.59
CA LEU A 216 -20.21 -4.26 -10.18
C LEU A 216 -21.40 -3.98 -11.09
N LYS A 217 -22.06 -5.04 -11.57
CA LYS A 217 -23.17 -4.98 -12.54
C LYS A 217 -24.49 -5.47 -11.97
N THR A 218 -24.46 -6.27 -10.90
CA THR A 218 -25.63 -6.89 -10.28
C THR A 218 -25.61 -6.68 -8.76
N PRO A 219 -26.75 -6.88 -8.06
CA PRO A 219 -26.82 -6.73 -6.60
C PRO A 219 -26.09 -7.83 -5.80
N ASN A 220 -25.44 -8.81 -6.45
CA ASN A 220 -24.81 -9.95 -5.78
C ASN A 220 -23.56 -9.57 -4.98
N TYR A 221 -22.85 -8.53 -5.42
CA TYR A 221 -21.75 -7.93 -4.67
C TYR A 221 -22.15 -6.58 -4.13
N LYS A 222 -21.54 -6.23 -3.00
CA LYS A 222 -21.75 -4.95 -2.31
C LYS A 222 -20.43 -4.39 -1.80
N THR A 223 -20.38 -3.07 -1.63
CA THR A 223 -19.27 -2.40 -0.94
C THR A 223 -19.21 -2.83 0.52
N ILE A 224 -18.10 -2.57 1.22
CA ILE A 224 -18.01 -2.81 2.66
C ILE A 224 -19.03 -2.01 3.49
N ARG A 225 -19.53 -0.90 2.93
CA ARG A 225 -20.63 -0.09 3.51
C ARG A 225 -22.02 -0.60 3.16
N ASN A 226 -22.12 -1.81 2.58
CA ASN A 226 -23.37 -2.49 2.26
C ASN A 226 -24.22 -1.77 1.19
N ILE A 227 -23.56 -1.12 0.23
CA ILE A 227 -24.22 -0.54 -0.95
C ILE A 227 -24.01 -1.45 -2.16
N LYS A 228 -25.07 -1.68 -2.93
CA LYS A 228 -25.08 -2.56 -4.11
C LYS A 228 -25.86 -1.96 -5.27
N VAL A 229 -25.70 -2.55 -6.47
CA VAL A 229 -26.49 -2.18 -7.65
C VAL A 229 -27.99 -2.32 -7.34
N GLY A 230 -28.79 -1.34 -7.77
CA GLY A 230 -30.23 -1.25 -7.49
C GLY A 230 -30.61 -0.45 -6.22
N ASP A 231 -29.65 -0.15 -5.34
CA ASP A 231 -29.88 0.78 -4.23
C ASP A 231 -30.09 2.22 -4.75
N SER A 232 -30.61 3.10 -3.91
CA SER A 232 -30.90 4.49 -4.27
C SER A 232 -29.74 5.44 -3.97
N ALA A 233 -29.78 6.63 -4.57
CA ALA A 233 -28.88 7.73 -4.22
C ALA A 233 -28.94 8.07 -2.71
N ASN A 234 -30.10 7.92 -2.06
CA ASN A 234 -30.25 8.16 -0.63
C ASN A 234 -29.56 7.08 0.23
N ASP A 235 -29.50 5.84 -0.25
CA ASP A 235 -28.76 4.77 0.43
C ASP A 235 -27.26 5.08 0.41
N ILE A 236 -26.73 5.56 -0.73
CA ILE A 236 -25.34 6.03 -0.84
C ILE A 236 -25.08 7.15 0.17
N ARG A 237 -25.91 8.21 0.15
CA ARG A 237 -25.77 9.35 1.07
C ARG A 237 -25.83 8.94 2.53
N SER A 238 -26.64 7.93 2.87
CA SER A 238 -26.73 7.40 4.22
C SER A 238 -25.49 6.62 4.64
N ALA A 239 -24.89 5.84 3.74
CA ALA A 239 -23.70 5.03 3.99
C ALA A 239 -22.39 5.84 3.98
N TYR A 240 -22.31 6.86 3.14
CA TYR A 240 -21.13 7.70 2.92
C TYR A 240 -21.33 9.13 3.44
N ASN A 241 -22.24 9.32 4.41
CA ASN A 241 -22.49 10.65 4.97
C ASN A 241 -21.19 11.31 5.46
N LEU A 242 -21.12 12.64 5.37
CA LEU A 242 -19.96 13.46 5.77
C LEU A 242 -18.72 13.37 4.88
N LEU A 243 -18.75 12.59 3.80
CA LEU A 243 -17.65 12.51 2.84
C LEU A 243 -17.87 13.50 1.69
N PRO A 244 -16.82 14.23 1.26
CA PRO A 244 -16.92 15.06 0.07
C PRO A 244 -17.08 14.17 -1.15
N ASP A 245 -18.08 14.46 -1.96
CA ASP A 245 -18.38 13.75 -3.20
C ASP A 245 -18.33 14.69 -4.42
N LYS A 246 -18.10 14.09 -5.59
CA LYS A 246 -18.28 14.73 -6.89
C LYS A 246 -19.59 14.24 -7.48
N GLU A 247 -20.63 15.06 -7.41
CA GLU A 247 -21.99 14.71 -7.85
C GLU A 247 -22.37 15.38 -9.17
N ASN A 248 -23.12 14.64 -9.98
CA ASN A 248 -24.09 15.21 -10.92
C ASN A 248 -25.32 14.30 -11.00
N SER A 249 -26.31 14.62 -11.84
CA SER A 249 -27.57 13.88 -11.92
C SER A 249 -27.43 12.37 -12.17
N ASN A 250 -26.30 11.94 -12.73
CA ASN A 250 -26.09 10.57 -13.20
C ASN A 250 -24.97 9.84 -12.45
N LYS A 251 -24.28 10.48 -11.49
CA LYS A 251 -23.23 9.82 -10.71
C LYS A 251 -22.95 10.49 -9.37
N ILE A 252 -22.55 9.68 -8.40
CA ILE A 252 -21.96 10.11 -7.13
C ILE A 252 -20.57 9.48 -7.04
N GLY A 253 -19.53 10.29 -6.91
CA GLY A 253 -18.14 9.83 -6.91
C GLY A 253 -17.37 10.25 -5.67
N TYR A 254 -16.48 9.37 -5.21
CA TYR A 254 -15.61 9.56 -4.07
C TYR A 254 -14.16 9.31 -4.47
N LEU A 255 -13.23 10.05 -3.86
CA LEU A 255 -11.79 9.92 -4.10
C LEU A 255 -11.05 9.69 -2.79
N PHE A 256 -10.09 8.78 -2.81
CA PHE A 256 -9.18 8.55 -1.69
C PHE A 256 -7.80 8.18 -2.22
N SER A 257 -6.80 9.03 -1.97
CA SER A 257 -5.47 8.85 -2.56
C SER A 257 -5.57 8.71 -4.09
N GLU A 258 -4.88 7.72 -4.66
CA GLU A 258 -4.91 7.34 -6.07
C GLU A 258 -6.06 6.36 -6.37
N MET A 259 -7.19 6.39 -5.64
CA MET A 259 -8.34 5.50 -5.86
C MET A 259 -9.63 6.27 -6.06
N SER A 260 -10.48 5.77 -6.95
CA SER A 260 -11.81 6.31 -7.22
C SER A 260 -12.90 5.28 -6.97
N LEU A 261 -14.02 5.73 -6.40
CA LEU A 261 -15.24 4.96 -6.17
C LEU A 261 -16.41 5.73 -6.77
N VAL A 262 -17.06 5.18 -7.77
CA VAL A 262 -18.13 5.85 -8.53
C VAL A 262 -19.39 5.00 -8.52
N PHE A 263 -20.49 5.62 -8.15
CA PHE A 263 -21.83 5.07 -8.27
C PHE A 263 -22.51 5.70 -9.48
N ASN A 264 -22.76 4.91 -10.53
CA ASN A 264 -23.51 5.38 -11.70
C ASN A 264 -25.01 5.24 -11.44
N LEU A 265 -25.79 6.26 -11.81
CA LEU A 265 -27.20 6.39 -11.49
C LEU A 265 -28.05 6.54 -12.75
N ASN A 266 -29.22 5.89 -12.74
CA ASN A 266 -30.30 6.15 -13.67
C ASN A 266 -31.62 6.23 -12.88
N LYS A 267 -32.35 7.35 -13.01
CA LYS A 267 -33.58 7.60 -12.23
C LYS A 267 -33.37 7.34 -10.72
N GLU A 268 -32.27 7.90 -10.17
CA GLU A 268 -31.84 7.78 -8.77
C GLU A 268 -31.52 6.36 -8.27
N LYS A 269 -31.45 5.37 -9.16
CA LYS A 269 -31.05 3.99 -8.84
C LYS A 269 -29.67 3.68 -9.38
N ILE A 270 -28.88 2.96 -8.59
CA ILE A 270 -27.53 2.53 -8.97
C ILE A 270 -27.63 1.52 -10.11
N THR A 271 -26.96 1.80 -11.22
CA THR A 271 -26.84 0.90 -12.37
C THR A 271 -25.51 0.16 -12.40
N SER A 272 -24.44 0.78 -11.89
CA SER A 272 -23.15 0.13 -11.69
C SER A 272 -22.37 0.81 -10.55
N ILE A 273 -21.43 0.09 -9.98
CA ILE A 273 -20.47 0.60 -9.00
C ILE A 273 -19.08 0.33 -9.56
N GLU A 274 -18.29 1.38 -9.75
CA GLU A 274 -16.96 1.33 -10.33
C GLU A 274 -15.91 1.72 -9.30
N MET A 275 -14.86 0.92 -9.20
CA MET A 275 -13.70 1.19 -8.35
C MET A 275 -12.45 1.08 -9.22
N SER A 276 -11.52 2.03 -9.14
CA SER A 276 -10.27 1.94 -9.89
C SER A 276 -9.12 2.68 -9.22
N PHE A 277 -7.90 2.27 -9.53
CA PHE A 277 -6.75 3.17 -9.35
C PHE A 277 -6.80 4.29 -10.39
N ILE A 278 -6.48 5.50 -9.95
CA ILE A 278 -6.32 6.67 -10.79
C ILE A 278 -4.86 6.65 -11.23
N THR A 279 -4.62 6.27 -12.49
CA THR A 279 -3.30 6.38 -13.10
C THR A 279 -3.15 7.79 -13.65
N ASP A 280 -2.15 8.52 -13.17
CA ASP A 280 -1.70 9.73 -13.84
C ASP A 280 -1.08 9.29 -15.18
N ASN A 281 -1.74 9.62 -16.29
CA ASN A 281 -1.15 9.55 -17.63
C ASN A 281 -0.21 10.73 -17.86
#